data_AF-A0A7K3Z3A4-F1
#
_entry.id   AF-A0A7K3Z3A4-F1
#
_cell.length_a   1.000
_cell.length_b   1.000
_cell.length_c   1.000
_cell.angle_alpha   90.00
_cell.angle_beta   90.00
_cell.angle_gamma   90.00
#
_symmetry.space_group_name_H-M   'P 1'
#
loop_
_entity.id
_entity.type
_entity.pdbx_description
1 polymer ?
#
loop_
_entity_poly.entity_id
_entity_poly.type
_entity_poly.pdbx_seq_one_letter_code
_entity_poly.pdbx_strand_id
1 'polypeptide(L)'
;MVSGLVLGAITNLATVYAETSIRKPSIPEFTIENLSLPYDVPPTTITSIDPYTGKETITTQPGYHVENKTIQIKIKNQPFTPYELEIDGKSWTINLFYNIRLKGHFSPDWHYYRLYNGSNDGNLRQNYNSEYTLVPINDYLPTEGKVDIQIEALIGYEQGIVIVPGAPGTARIVTGESSGWSNTQTITIGANSDGEQEQSQVNPNETSAPNQQLGAQSAVTQPGINWAEISLFAALFSIIAVLIFALIYKRKVIRKTKP
;
A
#
# COMPACT_ATOMS: atom_id res chain seq x y z
N MET A 1 57.82 -27.94 -35.32
CA MET A 1 56.72 -26.96 -35.39
C MET A 1 55.48 -27.58 -34.75
N VAL A 2 55.20 -27.29 -33.47
CA VAL A 2 53.84 -27.18 -32.91
C VAL A 2 53.99 -26.31 -31.67
N SER A 3 53.70 -25.01 -31.79
CA SER A 3 53.49 -24.12 -30.65
C SER A 3 51.98 -23.92 -30.53
N GLY A 4 51.37 -24.55 -29.53
CA GLY A 4 49.96 -24.38 -29.20
C GLY A 4 49.79 -23.19 -28.26
N LEU A 5 49.15 -22.14 -28.76
CA LEU A 5 48.77 -20.97 -27.98
C LEU A 5 47.39 -21.24 -27.35
N VAL A 6 47.34 -21.51 -26.04
CA VAL A 6 46.08 -21.64 -25.29
C VAL A 6 45.70 -20.26 -24.76
N LEU A 7 44.76 -19.59 -25.42
CA LEU A 7 44.13 -18.38 -24.89
C LEU A 7 43.19 -18.78 -23.75
N GLY A 8 43.63 -18.60 -22.51
CA GLY A 8 42.75 -18.65 -21.34
C GLY A 8 41.91 -17.37 -21.26
N ALA A 9 40.62 -17.46 -21.54
CA ALA A 9 39.68 -16.40 -21.25
C ALA A 9 39.45 -16.35 -19.73
N ILE A 10 40.05 -15.37 -19.05
CA ILE A 10 39.75 -15.06 -17.65
C ILE A 10 38.38 -14.38 -17.66
N THR A 11 37.32 -15.14 -17.44
CA THR A 11 36.01 -14.58 -17.15
C THR A 11 36.09 -13.92 -15.77
N ASN A 12 35.99 -12.59 -15.74
CA ASN A 12 35.79 -11.84 -14.51
C ASN A 12 34.41 -12.22 -13.94
N LEU A 13 34.39 -13.26 -13.11
CA LEU A 13 33.25 -13.58 -12.27
C LEU A 13 33.20 -12.51 -11.17
N ALA A 14 32.54 -11.38 -11.48
CA ALA A 14 32.20 -10.40 -10.46
C ALA A 14 31.35 -11.11 -9.41
N THR A 15 31.85 -11.15 -8.18
CA THR A 15 31.08 -11.63 -7.04
C THR A 15 29.92 -10.66 -6.83
N VAL A 16 28.72 -11.05 -7.24
CA VAL A 16 27.50 -10.29 -6.95
C VAL A 16 27.17 -10.55 -5.49
N TYR A 17 27.44 -9.56 -4.63
CA TYR A 17 26.94 -9.59 -3.26
C TYR A 17 25.41 -9.49 -3.33
N ALA A 18 24.71 -10.45 -2.72
CA ALA A 18 23.28 -10.37 -2.56
C ALA A 18 22.95 -9.10 -1.77
N GLU A 19 22.03 -8.28 -2.27
CA GLU A 19 21.56 -7.12 -1.53
C GLU A 19 20.86 -7.57 -0.26
N THR A 20 21.35 -7.11 0.88
CA THR A 20 20.82 -7.47 2.20
C THR A 20 19.74 -6.51 2.68
N SER A 21 19.46 -5.43 1.93
CA SER A 21 18.49 -4.40 2.30
C SER A 21 17.43 -4.23 1.22
N ILE A 22 16.18 -4.08 1.67
CA ILE A 22 15.07 -3.70 0.81
C ILE A 22 15.34 -2.29 0.25
N ARG A 23 15.29 -2.12 -1.07
CA ARG A 23 15.52 -0.82 -1.71
C ARG A 23 14.32 0.10 -1.56
N LYS A 24 14.58 1.40 -1.43
CA LYS A 24 13.53 2.44 -1.47
C LYS A 24 12.89 2.53 -2.87
N PRO A 25 11.56 2.49 -3.00
CA PRO A 25 10.89 2.72 -4.28
C PRO A 25 10.92 4.20 -4.70
N SER A 26 10.83 4.42 -6.01
CA SER A 26 10.55 5.74 -6.61
C SER A 26 9.11 6.16 -6.33
N ILE A 27 8.90 7.47 -6.28
CA ILE A 27 7.55 8.05 -6.21
C ILE A 27 6.81 7.69 -7.50
N PRO A 28 5.63 7.08 -7.42
CA PRO A 28 4.90 6.67 -8.62
C PRO A 28 4.36 7.89 -9.39
N GLU A 29 4.44 7.81 -10.71
CA GLU A 29 3.69 8.68 -11.61
C GLU A 29 2.31 8.07 -11.85
N PHE A 30 1.28 8.89 -11.98
CA PHE A 30 -0.05 8.38 -12.28
C PHE A 30 -0.84 9.33 -13.14
N THR A 31 -1.82 8.78 -13.84
CA THR A 31 -2.85 9.53 -14.56
C THR A 31 -4.21 8.97 -14.21
N ILE A 32 -5.26 9.76 -14.45
CA ILE A 32 -6.64 9.33 -14.25
C ILE A 32 -7.30 9.32 -15.62
N GLU A 33 -7.90 8.19 -15.96
CA GLU A 33 -8.53 7.96 -17.26
C GLU A 33 -10.03 7.74 -17.05
N ASN A 34 -10.85 8.44 -17.82
CA ASN A 34 -12.28 8.18 -17.92
C ASN A 34 -12.52 7.28 -19.14
N LEU A 35 -12.82 6.02 -18.89
CA LEU A 35 -13.06 5.02 -19.92
C LEU A 35 -14.57 4.84 -20.10
N SER A 36 -15.08 5.27 -21.25
CA SER A 36 -16.47 5.03 -21.64
C SER A 36 -16.54 3.88 -22.65
N LEU A 37 -17.23 2.80 -22.29
CA LEU A 37 -17.45 1.61 -23.12
C LEU A 37 -18.95 1.34 -23.27
N PRO A 38 -19.73 2.27 -23.84
CA PRO A 38 -21.17 2.10 -23.97
C PRO A 38 -21.50 0.92 -24.89
N TYR A 39 -22.61 0.23 -24.62
CA TYR A 39 -23.09 -0.86 -25.48
C TYR A 39 -24.61 -0.94 -25.47
N ASP A 40 -25.17 -1.45 -26.57
CA ASP A 40 -26.60 -1.70 -26.70
C ASP A 40 -26.92 -3.16 -26.41
N VAL A 41 -27.92 -3.38 -25.55
CA VAL A 41 -28.52 -4.70 -25.32
C VAL A 41 -29.73 -4.83 -26.25
N PRO A 42 -29.75 -5.79 -27.20
CA PRO A 42 -30.87 -5.95 -28.10
C PRO A 42 -32.13 -6.46 -27.37
N PRO A 43 -33.34 -6.18 -27.88
CA PRO A 43 -34.57 -6.72 -27.33
C PRO A 43 -34.55 -8.26 -27.34
N THR A 44 -35.07 -8.87 -26.27
CA THR A 44 -35.13 -10.33 -26.13
C THR A 44 -36.58 -10.78 -26.07
N THR A 45 -36.97 -11.72 -26.92
CA THR A 45 -38.32 -12.32 -26.92
C THR A 45 -38.27 -13.71 -26.31
N ILE A 46 -39.04 -13.93 -25.26
CA ILE A 46 -39.19 -15.22 -24.58
C ILE A 46 -40.58 -15.76 -24.91
N THR A 47 -40.62 -16.91 -25.59
CA THR A 47 -41.85 -17.67 -25.82
C THR A 47 -41.96 -18.78 -24.78
N SER A 48 -43.04 -18.78 -24.01
CA SER A 48 -43.37 -19.84 -23.07
C SER A 48 -44.63 -20.56 -23.54
N ILE A 49 -44.60 -21.89 -23.57
CA ILE A 49 -45.74 -22.73 -23.96
C ILE A 49 -46.27 -23.37 -22.68
N ASP A 50 -47.56 -23.14 -22.38
CA ASP A 50 -48.24 -23.83 -21.29
C ASP A 50 -48.37 -25.34 -21.61
N PRO A 51 -47.79 -26.24 -20.79
CA PRO A 51 -47.76 -27.67 -21.09
C PRO A 51 -49.13 -28.35 -21.01
N TYR A 52 -50.14 -27.72 -20.38
CA TYR A 52 -51.47 -28.31 -20.20
C TYR A 52 -52.49 -27.77 -21.21
N THR A 53 -52.30 -26.55 -21.70
CA THR A 53 -53.23 -25.91 -22.64
C THR A 53 -52.67 -25.72 -24.04
N GLY A 54 -51.35 -25.84 -24.23
CA GLY A 54 -50.66 -25.57 -25.48
C GLY A 54 -50.65 -24.09 -25.86
N LYS A 55 -51.13 -23.20 -24.98
CA LYS A 55 -51.18 -21.77 -25.25
C LYS A 55 -49.79 -21.16 -25.17
N GLU A 56 -49.39 -20.46 -26.23
CA GLU A 56 -48.15 -19.70 -26.24
C GLU A 56 -48.34 -18.34 -25.57
N THR A 57 -47.37 -17.96 -24.75
CA THR A 57 -47.23 -16.62 -24.18
C THR A 57 -45.90 -16.05 -24.65
N ILE A 58 -45.97 -14.96 -25.43
CA ILE A 58 -44.81 -14.26 -25.94
C ILE A 58 -44.57 -13.04 -25.06
N THR A 59 -43.39 -12.94 -24.45
CA THR A 59 -42.97 -11.77 -23.68
C THR A 59 -41.73 -11.17 -24.32
N THR A 60 -41.84 -9.93 -24.79
CA THR A 60 -40.69 -9.18 -25.34
C THR A 60 -40.16 -8.21 -24.29
N GLN A 61 -38.90 -8.38 -23.93
CA GLN A 61 -38.13 -7.42 -23.16
C GLN A 61 -37.52 -6.41 -24.15
N PRO A 62 -37.80 -5.11 -24.02
CA PRO A 62 -37.21 -4.12 -24.91
C PRO A 62 -35.68 -4.10 -24.74
N GLY A 63 -34.98 -3.77 -25.82
CA GLY A 63 -33.55 -3.48 -25.77
C GLY A 63 -33.30 -2.18 -25.02
N TYR A 64 -32.07 -1.98 -24.54
CA TYR A 64 -31.68 -0.79 -23.79
C TYR A 64 -30.21 -0.45 -24.01
N HIS A 65 -29.87 0.82 -23.85
CA HIS A 65 -28.50 1.33 -23.91
C HIS A 65 -27.86 1.28 -22.52
N VAL A 66 -26.61 0.83 -22.42
CA VAL A 66 -25.83 0.81 -21.18
C VAL A 66 -24.69 1.81 -21.29
N GLU A 67 -24.80 2.88 -20.50
CA GLU A 67 -23.71 3.84 -20.26
C GLU A 67 -22.70 3.22 -19.28
N ASN A 68 -21.74 2.45 -19.80
CA ASN A 68 -20.67 1.88 -18.98
C ASN A 68 -19.48 2.86 -18.93
N LYS A 69 -19.39 3.63 -17.84
CA LYS A 69 -18.30 4.61 -17.61
C LYS A 69 -17.48 4.20 -16.38
N THR A 70 -16.19 4.03 -16.58
CA THR A 70 -15.24 3.63 -15.54
C THR A 70 -14.17 4.71 -15.39
N ILE A 71 -13.98 5.20 -14.16
CA ILE A 71 -12.85 6.07 -13.84
C ILE A 71 -11.77 5.19 -13.23
N GLN A 72 -10.60 5.16 -13.87
CA GLN A 72 -9.47 4.36 -13.43
C GLN A 72 -8.22 5.21 -13.21
N ILE A 73 -7.43 4.82 -12.22
CA ILE A 73 -6.07 5.33 -12.01
C ILE A 73 -5.13 4.42 -12.79
N LYS A 74 -4.26 5.02 -13.59
CA LYS A 74 -3.16 4.34 -14.28
C LYS A 74 -1.85 4.74 -13.63
N ILE A 75 -1.22 3.80 -12.94
CA ILE A 75 -0.01 4.03 -12.14
C ILE A 75 1.18 3.47 -12.90
N LYS A 76 2.21 4.31 -13.09
CA LYS A 76 3.52 3.93 -13.62
C LYS A 76 4.56 4.03 -12.50
N ASN A 77 5.38 3.01 -12.38
CA ASN A 77 6.50 3.00 -11.44
C ASN A 77 7.71 2.29 -12.07
N GLN A 78 8.83 2.29 -11.36
CA GLN A 78 10.03 1.55 -11.74
C GLN A 78 9.71 0.06 -12.02
N PRO A 79 10.38 -0.55 -13.01
CA PRO A 79 10.31 -2.00 -13.18
C PRO A 79 10.71 -2.71 -11.88
N PHE A 80 9.92 -3.71 -11.48
CA PHE A 80 10.19 -4.46 -10.27
C PHE A 80 9.91 -5.95 -10.48
N THR A 81 10.93 -6.77 -10.26
CA THR A 81 10.83 -8.23 -10.27
C THR A 81 10.84 -8.73 -8.82
N PRO A 82 9.79 -9.42 -8.35
CA PRO A 82 9.76 -9.99 -7.02
C PRO A 82 10.94 -10.92 -6.74
N TYR A 83 11.41 -10.92 -5.50
CA TYR A 83 12.51 -11.78 -5.04
C TYR A 83 12.27 -12.23 -3.60
N GLU A 84 12.93 -13.33 -3.22
CA GLU A 84 12.89 -13.84 -1.84
C GLU A 84 14.01 -13.22 -1.01
N LEU A 85 13.70 -12.84 0.23
CA LEU A 85 14.66 -12.35 1.21
C LEU A 85 14.47 -13.07 2.54
N GLU A 86 15.56 -13.57 3.12
CA GLU A 86 15.53 -14.21 4.44
C GLU A 86 15.70 -13.15 5.54
N ILE A 87 14.68 -13.00 6.39
CA ILE A 87 14.67 -12.09 7.53
C ILE A 87 14.30 -12.90 8.77
N ASP A 88 15.17 -12.90 9.78
CA ASP A 88 15.01 -13.65 11.03
C ASP A 88 14.75 -15.16 10.82
N GLY A 89 15.45 -15.77 9.86
CA GLY A 89 15.31 -17.20 9.55
C GLY A 89 14.03 -17.58 8.80
N LYS A 90 13.31 -16.59 8.25
CA LYS A 90 12.09 -16.78 7.44
C LYS A 90 12.27 -16.19 6.06
N SER A 91 11.89 -16.94 5.02
CA SER A 91 11.83 -16.43 3.65
C SER A 91 10.59 -15.57 3.46
N TRP A 92 10.77 -14.39 2.86
CA TRP A 92 9.70 -13.46 2.52
C TRP A 92 9.80 -13.07 1.05
N THR A 93 8.66 -13.10 0.36
CA THR A 93 8.57 -12.57 -1.01
C THR A 93 8.47 -11.04 -0.98
N ILE A 94 9.53 -10.37 -1.40
CA ILE A 94 9.56 -8.92 -1.57
C ILE A 94 8.83 -8.54 -2.86
N ASN A 95 7.84 -7.65 -2.74
CA ASN A 95 7.00 -7.14 -3.83
C ASN A 95 6.98 -5.61 -3.82
N LEU A 96 6.51 -5.02 -4.93
CA LEU A 96 6.17 -3.60 -5.02
C LEU A 96 4.65 -3.43 -4.87
N PHE A 97 4.24 -2.67 -3.87
CA PHE A 97 2.87 -2.36 -3.51
C PHE A 97 2.54 -0.88 -3.68
N TYR A 98 1.25 -0.56 -3.63
CA TYR A 98 0.75 0.81 -3.69
C TYR A 98 -0.27 1.10 -2.59
N ASN A 99 -0.08 2.22 -1.90
CA ASN A 99 -1.11 2.86 -1.09
C ASN A 99 -1.77 3.97 -1.91
N ILE A 100 -3.10 4.01 -1.91
CA ILE A 100 -3.86 5.09 -2.55
C ILE A 100 -4.71 5.76 -1.48
N ARG A 101 -4.71 7.10 -1.47
CA ARG A 101 -5.60 7.89 -0.64
C ARG A 101 -6.30 8.97 -1.45
N LEU A 102 -7.53 9.26 -1.05
CA LEU A 102 -8.41 10.23 -1.69
C LEU A 102 -9.00 11.15 -0.62
N LYS A 103 -9.26 12.40 -0.98
CA LYS A 103 -10.07 13.32 -0.19
C LYS A 103 -10.94 14.19 -1.08
N GLY A 104 -12.06 14.67 -0.56
CA GLY A 104 -12.74 15.79 -1.20
C GLY A 104 -11.78 16.99 -1.27
N HIS A 105 -11.80 17.75 -2.37
CA HIS A 105 -10.87 18.86 -2.58
C HIS A 105 -10.87 19.87 -1.42
N PHE A 106 -12.05 20.15 -0.87
CA PHE A 106 -12.25 21.04 0.28
C PHE A 106 -12.22 20.33 1.64
N SER A 107 -12.04 19.01 1.66
CA SER A 107 -11.88 18.24 2.90
C SER A 107 -10.43 18.30 3.38
N PRO A 108 -10.18 18.39 4.70
CA PRO A 108 -8.86 18.17 5.26
C PRO A 108 -8.50 16.68 5.41
N ASP A 109 -9.51 15.80 5.44
CA ASP A 109 -9.34 14.40 5.84
C ASP A 109 -9.10 13.50 4.63
N TRP A 110 -8.01 12.73 4.69
CA TRP A 110 -7.67 11.70 3.72
C TRP A 110 -8.26 10.35 4.09
N HIS A 111 -8.79 9.65 3.09
CA HIS A 111 -9.30 8.29 3.22
C HIS A 111 -8.53 7.34 2.31
N TYR A 112 -8.13 6.19 2.86
CA TYR A 112 -7.46 5.16 2.08
C TYR A 112 -8.46 4.42 1.18
N TYR A 113 -8.02 4.15 -0.05
CA TYR A 113 -8.71 3.27 -0.98
C TYR A 113 -8.73 1.84 -0.42
N ARG A 114 -9.92 1.32 -0.09
CA ARG A 114 -10.02 0.08 0.71
C ARG A 114 -9.85 -1.19 -0.09
N LEU A 115 -10.15 -1.20 -1.39
CA LEU A 115 -10.25 -2.45 -2.15
C LEU A 115 -8.94 -3.26 -2.18
N TYR A 116 -7.79 -2.63 -1.92
CA TYR A 116 -6.50 -3.31 -1.92
C TYR A 116 -5.49 -2.68 -0.95
N ASN A 117 -5.96 -2.12 0.16
CA ASN A 117 -5.07 -1.55 1.18
C ASN A 117 -5.30 -2.28 2.50
N GLY A 118 -4.75 -3.50 2.58
CA GLY A 118 -5.00 -4.42 3.68
C GLY A 118 -6.40 -5.03 3.70
N SER A 119 -7.10 -5.17 2.58
CA SER A 119 -8.38 -5.91 2.54
C SER A 119 -8.14 -7.44 2.57
N ASN A 120 -9.22 -8.22 2.66
CA ASN A 120 -9.15 -9.68 2.47
C ASN A 120 -8.51 -10.05 1.10
N ASP A 121 -8.63 -9.16 0.12
CA ASP A 121 -8.11 -9.32 -1.25
C ASP A 121 -6.61 -8.99 -1.36
N GLY A 122 -5.98 -8.54 -0.27
CA GLY A 122 -4.54 -8.25 -0.17
C GLY A 122 -4.18 -6.79 -0.46
N ASN A 123 -2.87 -6.50 -0.54
CA ASN A 123 -2.39 -5.19 -0.94
C ASN A 123 -2.29 -5.05 -2.47
N LEU A 124 -2.49 -3.83 -2.97
CA LEU A 124 -2.38 -3.52 -4.39
C LEU A 124 -0.93 -3.69 -4.80
N ARG A 125 -0.63 -4.69 -5.62
CA ARG A 125 0.72 -5.00 -6.08
C ARG A 125 0.91 -4.67 -7.55
N GLN A 126 2.11 -4.24 -7.92
CA GLN A 126 2.50 -4.15 -9.32
C GLN A 126 2.57 -5.55 -9.94
N ASN A 127 2.03 -5.69 -11.15
CA ASN A 127 2.31 -6.86 -11.97
C ASN A 127 3.68 -6.69 -12.63
N TYR A 128 4.64 -7.57 -12.32
CA TYR A 128 6.01 -7.48 -12.82
C TYR A 128 6.13 -7.54 -14.36
N ASN A 129 5.11 -8.05 -15.06
CA ASN A 129 5.04 -8.08 -16.52
C ASN A 129 4.31 -6.86 -17.12
N SER A 130 3.85 -5.93 -16.30
CA SER A 130 3.07 -4.77 -16.74
C SER A 130 3.83 -3.47 -16.47
N GLU A 131 3.85 -2.59 -17.47
CA GLU A 131 4.35 -1.22 -17.30
C GLU A 131 3.43 -0.39 -16.38
N TYR A 132 2.13 -0.70 -16.38
CA TYR A 132 1.12 0.06 -15.64
C TYR A 132 0.32 -0.83 -14.68
N THR A 133 -0.10 -0.25 -13.56
CA THR A 133 -1.14 -0.82 -12.68
C THR A 133 -2.42 -0.01 -12.88
N LEU A 134 -3.50 -0.69 -13.27
CA LEU A 134 -4.82 -0.08 -13.48
C LEU A 134 -5.70 -0.32 -12.27
N VAL A 135 -6.29 0.75 -11.71
CA VAL A 135 -7.09 0.69 -10.49
C VAL A 135 -8.44 1.38 -10.74
N PRO A 136 -9.56 0.65 -10.83
CA PRO A 136 -10.87 1.28 -10.91
C PRO A 136 -11.20 1.96 -9.57
N ILE A 137 -11.74 3.18 -9.60
CA ILE A 137 -12.03 3.95 -8.38
C ILE A 137 -13.47 4.45 -8.28
N ASN A 138 -14.35 4.06 -9.21
CA ASN A 138 -15.75 4.52 -9.29
C ASN A 138 -16.47 4.54 -7.94
N ASP A 139 -16.36 3.47 -7.15
CA ASP A 139 -17.08 3.30 -5.88
C ASP A 139 -16.64 4.28 -4.76
N TYR A 140 -15.54 5.00 -4.98
CA TYR A 140 -14.95 5.95 -4.01
C TYR A 140 -15.16 7.40 -4.43
N LEU A 141 -15.79 7.63 -5.57
CA LEU A 141 -15.98 8.96 -6.13
C LEU A 141 -17.41 9.46 -5.83
N PRO A 142 -17.58 10.75 -5.49
CA PRO A 142 -18.90 11.35 -5.40
C PRO A 142 -19.54 11.43 -6.80
N THR A 143 -20.86 11.62 -6.86
CA THR A 143 -21.58 11.84 -8.12
C THR A 143 -21.17 13.13 -8.81
N GLU A 144 -20.73 14.13 -8.05
CA GLU A 144 -20.25 15.42 -8.54
C GLU A 144 -19.21 16.02 -7.56
N GLY A 145 -18.39 16.94 -8.05
CA GLY A 145 -17.45 17.72 -7.23
C GLY A 145 -15.99 17.51 -7.62
N LYS A 146 -15.07 17.77 -6.67
CA LYS A 146 -13.63 17.63 -6.89
C LYS A 146 -13.01 16.68 -5.87
N VAL A 147 -12.14 15.79 -6.34
CA VAL A 147 -11.43 14.81 -5.52
C VAL A 147 -9.94 14.94 -5.75
N ASP A 148 -9.19 15.03 -4.66
CA ASP A 148 -7.73 15.02 -4.64
C ASP A 148 -7.24 13.59 -4.40
N ILE A 149 -6.23 13.16 -5.15
CA ILE A 149 -5.69 11.80 -5.12
C ILE A 149 -4.17 11.85 -4.92
N GLN A 150 -3.65 10.94 -4.09
CA GLN A 150 -2.23 10.67 -3.95
C GLN A 150 -1.95 9.17 -3.88
N ILE A 151 -0.74 8.81 -4.30
CA ILE A 151 -0.27 7.43 -4.39
C ILE A 151 1.11 7.34 -3.77
N GLU A 152 1.33 6.32 -2.96
CA GLU A 152 2.63 5.97 -2.40
C GLU A 152 2.99 4.57 -2.85
N ALA A 153 4.24 4.35 -3.23
CA ALA A 153 4.78 3.03 -3.54
C ALA A 153 5.53 2.48 -2.32
N LEU A 154 5.44 1.17 -2.13
CA LEU A 154 6.15 0.46 -1.07
C LEU A 154 6.87 -0.75 -1.67
N ILE A 155 8.14 -0.95 -1.32
CA ILE A 155 8.81 -2.23 -1.59
C ILE A 155 8.99 -2.91 -0.26
N GLY A 156 8.48 -4.13 -0.15
CA GLY A 156 8.45 -4.84 1.12
C GLY A 156 7.76 -6.19 1.02
N TYR A 157 7.34 -6.71 2.16
CA TYR A 157 6.62 -7.97 2.27
C TYR A 157 5.38 -7.80 3.17
N GLU A 158 4.34 -8.59 2.92
CA GLU A 158 3.14 -8.59 3.75
C GLU A 158 3.38 -9.40 5.03
N GLN A 159 3.18 -8.76 6.18
CA GLN A 159 3.18 -9.41 7.49
C GLN A 159 1.77 -9.64 7.99
N GLY A 160 1.33 -10.90 7.91
CA GLY A 160 0.18 -11.41 8.65
C GLY A 160 -1.13 -10.62 8.51
N ILE A 161 -2.06 -10.95 9.39
CA ILE A 161 -3.38 -10.33 9.53
C ILE A 161 -3.36 -9.65 10.90
N VAL A 162 -3.36 -8.32 10.93
CA VAL A 162 -3.39 -7.54 12.17
C VAL A 162 -4.75 -6.88 12.32
N ILE A 163 -5.31 -6.96 13.53
CA ILE A 163 -6.51 -6.20 13.89
C ILE A 163 -6.06 -4.77 14.16
N VAL A 164 -6.40 -3.85 13.26
CA VAL A 164 -6.11 -2.41 13.43
C VAL A 164 -7.27 -1.74 14.17
N PRO A 165 -7.05 -1.15 15.35
CA PRO A 165 -8.10 -0.43 16.07
C PRO A 165 -8.73 0.66 15.19
N GLY A 166 -10.04 0.59 14.95
CA GLY A 166 -10.79 1.58 14.15
C GLY A 166 -10.93 1.27 12.66
N ALA A 167 -10.32 0.19 12.15
CA ALA A 167 -10.56 -0.28 10.79
C ALA A 167 -11.47 -1.53 10.80
N PRO A 168 -12.52 -1.60 9.96
CA PRO A 168 -13.29 -2.82 9.80
C PRO A 168 -12.46 -3.89 9.11
N GLY A 169 -12.26 -5.03 9.77
CA GLY A 169 -11.55 -6.19 9.22
C GLY A 169 -10.12 -6.34 9.73
N THR A 170 -9.36 -7.17 9.03
CA THR A 170 -7.96 -7.44 9.35
C THR A 170 -7.06 -6.91 8.25
N ALA A 171 -6.12 -6.03 8.61
CA ALA A 171 -5.20 -5.42 7.66
C ALA A 171 -3.95 -6.29 7.48
N ARG A 172 -3.52 -6.46 6.23
CA ARG A 172 -2.17 -6.95 5.93
C ARG A 172 -1.21 -5.77 5.94
N ILE A 173 -0.26 -5.79 6.86
CA ILE A 173 0.74 -4.71 6.99
C ILE A 173 1.88 -5.00 6.02
N VAL A 174 2.23 -4.04 5.17
CA VAL A 174 3.45 -4.11 4.37
C VAL A 174 4.62 -3.59 5.19
N THR A 175 5.65 -4.41 5.40
CA THR A 175 6.90 -4.02 6.04
C THR A 175 7.98 -3.84 4.98
N GLY A 176 8.64 -2.68 4.96
CA GLY A 176 9.68 -2.36 4.00
C GLY A 176 9.93 -0.87 3.88
N GLU A 177 10.31 -0.43 2.69
CA GLU A 177 10.62 0.97 2.37
C GLU A 177 9.46 1.63 1.62
N SER A 178 9.23 2.92 1.86
CA SER A 178 8.20 3.72 1.17
C SER A 178 8.82 4.81 0.30
N SER A 179 8.14 5.16 -0.79
CA SER A 179 8.55 6.26 -1.66
C SER A 179 8.25 7.63 -1.05
N GLY A 180 7.32 7.68 -0.09
CA GLY A 180 6.54 8.87 0.22
C GLY A 180 5.39 9.07 -0.77
N TRP A 181 4.52 10.04 -0.50
CA TRP A 181 3.36 10.35 -1.31
C TRP A 181 3.73 11.11 -2.59
N SER A 182 3.07 10.77 -3.69
CA SER A 182 3.12 11.52 -4.95
C SER A 182 2.49 12.91 -4.81
N ASN A 183 2.71 13.74 -5.85
CA ASN A 183 2.00 15.01 -5.98
C ASN A 183 0.48 14.77 -6.04
N THR A 184 -0.28 15.72 -5.48
CA THR A 184 -1.74 15.65 -5.52
C THR A 184 -2.24 15.91 -6.94
N GLN A 185 -3.10 15.04 -7.45
CA GLN A 185 -3.89 15.32 -8.65
C GLN A 185 -5.35 15.50 -8.27
N THR A 186 -5.97 16.56 -8.80
CA THR A 186 -7.39 16.84 -8.59
C THR A 186 -8.18 16.46 -9.83
N ILE A 187 -9.23 15.65 -9.64
CA ILE A 187 -10.24 15.41 -10.68
C ILE A 187 -11.51 16.18 -10.39
N THR A 188 -12.18 16.62 -11.45
CA THR A 188 -13.53 17.18 -11.38
C THR A 188 -14.50 16.15 -11.95
N ILE A 189 -15.53 15.83 -11.18
CA ILE A 189 -16.60 14.88 -11.53
C ILE A 189 -17.87 15.70 -11.74
N GLY A 190 -18.54 15.51 -12.87
CA GLY A 190 -19.80 16.20 -13.16
C GLY A 190 -20.37 15.82 -14.52
N ALA A 191 -21.66 16.12 -14.73
CA ALA A 191 -22.48 15.63 -15.84
C ALA A 191 -22.00 16.00 -17.26
N ASN A 192 -21.04 16.92 -17.41
CA ASN A 192 -20.57 17.43 -18.71
C ASN A 192 -19.05 17.28 -18.89
N SER A 193 -18.38 16.41 -18.13
CA SER A 193 -16.92 16.19 -18.29
C SER A 193 -16.59 15.30 -19.49
N ASP A 194 -17.15 15.61 -20.67
CA ASP A 194 -16.63 15.15 -21.96
C ASP A 194 -15.44 16.03 -22.43
N GLY A 195 -15.11 17.06 -21.63
CA GLY A 195 -13.95 17.91 -21.84
C GLY A 195 -12.66 17.21 -21.42
N GLU A 196 -11.74 17.14 -22.38
CA GLU A 196 -10.30 16.88 -22.23
C GLU A 196 -9.80 17.35 -20.86
N GLN A 197 -9.45 16.41 -19.97
CA GLN A 197 -8.96 16.76 -18.64
C GLN A 197 -7.68 17.57 -18.81
N GLU A 198 -7.65 18.79 -18.26
CA GLU A 198 -6.41 19.52 -18.03
C GLU A 198 -5.58 18.71 -17.03
N GLN A 199 -4.81 17.77 -17.57
CA GLN A 199 -3.78 17.09 -16.83
C GLN A 199 -2.82 18.20 -16.39
N SER A 200 -2.81 18.50 -15.09
CA SER A 200 -1.78 19.36 -14.53
C SER A 200 -0.45 18.73 -14.92
N GLN A 201 0.23 19.35 -15.89
CA GLN A 201 1.48 18.87 -16.43
C GLN A 201 2.49 18.95 -15.30
N VAL A 202 2.62 17.86 -14.54
CA VAL A 202 3.67 17.72 -13.54
C VAL A 202 4.95 17.76 -14.35
N ASN A 203 5.73 18.84 -14.19
CA ASN A 203 7.02 18.97 -14.84
C ASN A 203 7.89 17.78 -14.37
N PRO A 204 8.19 16.79 -15.22
CA PRO A 204 8.94 15.60 -14.80
C PRO A 204 10.38 15.94 -14.40
N ASN A 205 10.79 17.19 -14.66
CA ASN A 205 12.14 17.67 -14.42
C ASN A 205 12.37 18.30 -13.05
N GLU A 206 11.38 18.27 -12.14
CA GLU A 206 11.72 18.24 -10.71
C GLU A 206 12.25 16.85 -10.37
N THR A 207 13.44 16.56 -10.90
CA THR A 207 14.33 15.56 -10.36
C THR A 207 14.48 15.94 -8.89
N SER A 208 13.81 15.19 -8.01
CA SER A 208 14.28 15.02 -6.66
C SER A 208 15.74 14.61 -6.84
N ALA A 209 16.67 15.56 -6.66
CA ALA A 209 18.09 15.29 -6.79
C ALA A 209 18.31 13.97 -6.04
N PRO A 210 18.96 12.95 -6.65
CA PRO A 210 19.36 11.79 -5.88
C PRO A 210 20.12 12.40 -4.72
N ASN A 211 19.56 12.27 -3.51
CA ASN A 211 20.28 12.63 -2.33
C ASN A 211 21.45 11.65 -2.36
N GLN A 212 22.56 12.07 -2.97
CA GLN A 212 23.86 11.47 -2.78
C GLN A 212 24.15 11.76 -1.31
N GLN A 213 23.48 10.99 -0.46
CA GLN A 213 23.89 10.71 0.87
C GLN A 213 25.16 9.87 0.69
N LEU A 214 26.25 10.58 0.37
CA LEU A 214 27.59 10.18 0.72
C LEU A 214 27.48 9.78 2.18
N GLY A 215 27.74 8.50 2.46
CA GLY A 215 27.39 7.86 3.73
C GLY A 215 27.87 8.62 4.95
N ALA A 216 27.04 9.55 5.44
CA ALA A 216 26.79 9.65 6.85
C ALA A 216 25.73 8.58 7.12
N GLN A 217 26.14 7.53 7.81
CA GLN A 217 25.24 6.64 8.52
C GLN A 217 24.32 7.54 9.36
N SER A 218 23.16 7.89 8.82
CA SER A 218 22.06 8.32 9.65
C SER A 218 21.68 7.05 10.36
N ALA A 219 22.24 6.86 11.55
CA ALA A 219 21.71 5.91 12.50
C ALA A 219 20.21 6.12 12.49
N VAL A 220 19.48 5.08 12.11
CA VAL A 220 18.05 5.00 12.40
C VAL A 220 17.98 5.24 13.90
N THR A 221 17.65 6.45 14.31
CA THR A 221 17.04 6.68 15.62
C THR A 221 15.70 5.96 15.52
N GLN A 222 15.75 4.63 15.68
CA GLN A 222 14.76 3.96 16.51
C GLN A 222 14.58 4.90 17.70
N PRO A 223 13.35 5.22 18.12
CA PRO A 223 13.14 5.98 19.35
C PRO A 223 13.92 5.23 20.43
N GLY A 224 15.13 5.72 20.67
CA GLY A 224 16.13 5.02 21.42
C GLY A 224 15.53 5.02 22.78
N ILE A 225 15.14 3.84 23.26
CA ILE A 225 14.64 3.64 24.60
C ILE A 225 15.56 4.47 25.49
N ASN A 226 15.03 5.56 26.03
CA ASN A 226 15.86 6.54 26.68
C ASN A 226 16.33 5.87 27.97
N TRP A 227 17.55 5.34 27.94
CA TRP A 227 18.10 4.59 29.07
C TRP A 227 18.11 5.44 30.33
N ALA A 228 18.09 6.77 30.23
CA ALA A 228 17.89 7.66 31.38
C ALA A 228 16.49 7.52 32.01
N GLU A 229 15.43 7.39 31.22
CA GLU A 229 14.07 7.13 31.74
C GLU A 229 13.97 5.74 32.36
N ILE A 230 14.50 4.69 31.71
CA ILE A 230 14.51 3.34 32.30
C ILE A 230 15.31 3.31 33.61
N SER A 231 16.47 3.98 33.66
CA SER A 231 17.27 4.07 34.88
C SER A 231 16.54 4.80 36.00
N LEU A 232 15.76 5.84 35.67
CA LEU A 232 14.91 6.55 36.63
C LEU A 232 13.81 5.65 37.20
N PHE A 233 13.14 4.87 36.35
CA PHE A 233 12.11 3.91 36.81
C PHE A 233 12.70 2.79 37.68
N ALA A 234 13.88 2.25 37.33
CA ALA A 234 14.56 1.24 38.13
C ALA A 234 15.00 1.78 39.51
N ALA A 235 15.48 3.03 39.57
CA ALA A 235 15.83 3.70 40.81
C ALA A 235 14.59 3.94 41.71
N LEU A 236 13.47 4.35 41.12
CA LEU A 236 12.22 4.55 41.87
C LEU A 236 11.69 3.22 42.44
N PHE A 237 11.71 2.13 41.66
CA PHE A 237 11.28 0.81 42.12
C PHE A 237 12.14 0.28 43.29
N SER A 238 13.45 0.50 43.23
CA SER A 238 14.36 0.08 44.30
C SER A 238 14.14 0.88 45.59
N ILE A 239 13.88 2.19 45.50
CA ILE A 239 13.51 3.02 46.67
C ILE A 239 12.18 2.54 47.28
N ILE A 240 11.17 2.27 46.45
CA ILE A 240 9.87 1.77 46.92
C ILE A 240 10.03 0.41 47.62
N ALA A 241 10.82 -0.49 47.06
CA ALA A 241 11.07 -1.80 47.66
C ALA A 241 11.73 -1.69 49.06
N VAL A 242 12.72 -0.81 49.22
CA VAL A 242 13.38 -0.55 50.51
C VAL A 242 12.41 0.03 51.53
N LEU A 243 11.56 0.98 51.12
CA LEU A 243 10.54 1.57 52.00
C LEU A 243 9.51 0.54 52.47
N ILE A 244 9.04 -0.34 51.57
CA ILE A 244 8.14 -1.44 51.91
C ILE A 244 8.81 -2.37 52.93
N PHE A 245 10.09 -2.72 52.71
CA PHE A 245 10.81 -3.61 53.61
C PHE A 245 11.00 -2.99 55.01
N ALA A 246 11.33 -1.69 55.08
CA ALA A 246 11.43 -0.96 56.33
C ALA A 246 10.09 -0.89 57.09
N LEU A 247 8.97 -0.69 56.38
CA LEU A 247 7.63 -0.71 56.96
C LEU A 247 7.26 -2.10 57.52
N ILE A 248 7.58 -3.17 56.78
CA ILE A 248 7.38 -4.54 57.24
C ILE A 248 8.23 -4.83 58.49
N TYR A 249 9.50 -4.42 58.48
CA TYR A 249 10.40 -4.60 59.62
C TYR A 249 9.89 -3.84 60.85
N LYS A 250 9.51 -2.57 60.71
CA LYS A 250 8.93 -1.76 61.79
C LYS A 250 7.65 -2.38 62.35
N ARG A 251 6.75 -2.88 61.49
CA ARG A 251 5.54 -3.60 61.92
C ARG A 251 5.88 -4.87 62.71
N LYS A 252 6.92 -5.60 62.31
CA LYS A 252 7.36 -6.82 63.00
C LYS A 252 7.95 -6.51 64.37
N VAL A 253 8.71 -5.42 64.52
CA VAL A 253 9.26 -4.97 65.81
C VAL A 253 8.15 -4.54 66.76
N ILE A 254 7.18 -3.72 66.30
CA ILE A 254 6.06 -3.25 67.15
C ILE A 254 5.22 -4.41 67.68
N ARG A 255 5.03 -5.48 66.89
CA ARG A 255 4.31 -6.69 67.34
C ARG A 255 5.05 -7.48 68.42
N LYS A 256 6.38 -7.37 68.50
CA LYS A 256 7.19 -8.03 69.54
C LYS A 256 7.25 -7.25 70.86
N THR A 257 6.91 -5.97 70.85
CA THR A 257 6.98 -5.07 72.03
C THR A 257 5.62 -4.77 72.67
N LYS A 258 4.53 -5.43 72.24
CA LYS A 258 3.29 -5.42 73.02
C LYS A 258 3.35 -6.56 74.04
N PRO A 259 3.39 -6.25 75.35
CA PRO A 259 3.31 -7.24 76.43
C PRO A 259 1.94 -7.92 76.47
#